data_AF-A0A8J9YBN5-F1
#
_entry.id   AF-A0A8J9YBN5-F1
#
_cell.length_a   1.000
_cell.length_b   1.000
_cell.length_c   1.000
_cell.angle_alpha   90.00
_cell.angle_beta   90.00
_cell.angle_gamma   90.00
#
_symmetry.space_group_name_H-M   'P 1'
#
loop_
_entity.id
_entity.type
_entity.pdbx_description
1 polymer ?
#
loop_
_entity_poly.entity_id
_entity_poly.type
_entity_poly.pdbx_seq_one_letter_code
_entity_poly.pdbx_strand_id
1 'polypeptide(L)'
;MKFTIDVLGIFLKVVVRVNRVTFAPLVVSTLFILLTSLLAHCARRLVQKIVKESFVRLLLEEAIAAAELCGCCFELIVVADNFGVATYAIFLFALTIWWSLNWGDATACPYTHIEDVIEGKGDVRKALLITWAELTGGLLVFKYVQMYWVLEIAETHKNKAFEDCTADLQVPVLYGAVVEGIATCICRIASRGLSDLNPRFSTAIDSFIGTSLVVAAFDYSGGYFNPVLATSIKAGCEGHTLIEHAAVYWLGACTGSIISVYLYKLPVIQKYVRGTTEVNGDSIWADKED
;
A
#
# COMPACT_ATOMS: atom_id res chain seq x y z
N MET A 1 -49.00 -2.42 -38.08
CA MET A 1 -47.58 -2.00 -37.85
C MET A 1 -46.98 -2.94 -36.81
N LYS A 2 -46.11 -3.89 -37.18
CA LYS A 2 -45.40 -4.74 -36.21
C LYS A 2 -44.08 -4.03 -35.86
N PHE A 3 -43.98 -3.51 -34.64
CA PHE A 3 -42.72 -3.07 -34.08
C PHE A 3 -41.91 -4.31 -33.68
N THR A 4 -41.02 -4.77 -34.56
CA THR A 4 -39.96 -5.71 -34.19
C THR A 4 -38.82 -4.90 -33.60
N ILE A 5 -38.69 -4.91 -32.26
CA ILE A 5 -37.53 -4.37 -31.56
C ILE A 5 -36.35 -5.29 -31.86
N ASP A 6 -35.30 -4.75 -32.46
CA ASP A 6 -34.03 -5.45 -32.70
C ASP A 6 -33.25 -5.57 -31.39
N VAL A 7 -33.71 -6.48 -30.52
CA VAL A 7 -33.12 -6.74 -29.21
C VAL A 7 -31.65 -7.14 -29.34
N LEU A 8 -31.29 -7.87 -30.41
CA LEU A 8 -29.92 -8.32 -30.64
C LEU A 8 -29.01 -7.17 -31.08
N GLY A 9 -29.46 -6.29 -31.98
CA GLY A 9 -28.71 -5.11 -32.39
C GLY A 9 -28.58 -4.07 -31.27
N ILE A 10 -29.59 -3.93 -30.42
CA ILE A 10 -29.52 -3.11 -29.20
C ILE A 10 -28.52 -3.72 -28.21
N PHE A 11 -28.62 -5.02 -27.94
CA PHE A 11 -27.69 -5.73 -27.06
C PHE A 11 -26.25 -5.63 -27.57
N LEU A 12 -26.00 -5.86 -28.86
CA LEU A 12 -24.66 -5.77 -29.44
C LEU A 12 -24.12 -4.34 -29.37
N LYS A 13 -24.94 -3.31 -29.63
CA LYS A 13 -24.54 -1.91 -29.47
C LYS A 13 -24.25 -1.57 -28.01
N VAL A 14 -25.04 -2.07 -27.07
CA VAL A 14 -24.81 -1.89 -25.63
C VAL A 14 -23.52 -2.58 -25.21
N VAL A 15 -23.30 -3.84 -25.59
CA VAL A 15 -22.08 -4.58 -25.26
C VAL A 15 -20.84 -3.95 -25.89
N VAL A 16 -20.90 -3.56 -27.17
CA VAL A 16 -19.78 -2.87 -27.84
C VAL A 16 -19.52 -1.50 -27.22
N ARG A 17 -20.56 -0.75 -26.84
CA ARG A 17 -20.44 0.54 -26.17
C ARG A 17 -19.88 0.39 -24.76
N VAL A 18 -20.36 -0.57 -23.97
CA VAL A 18 -19.81 -0.90 -22.66
C VAL A 18 -18.35 -1.30 -22.80
N ASN A 19 -18.02 -2.23 -23.70
CA ASN A 19 -16.64 -2.64 -23.97
C ASN A 19 -15.77 -1.44 -24.37
N ARG A 20 -16.23 -0.53 -25.22
CA ARG A 20 -15.41 0.65 -25.61
C ARG A 20 -15.24 1.68 -24.50
N VAL A 21 -16.26 1.87 -23.66
CA VAL A 21 -16.29 2.91 -22.61
C VAL A 21 -15.63 2.45 -21.32
N THR A 22 -15.67 1.15 -20.98
CA THR A 22 -15.02 0.64 -19.76
C THR A 22 -13.73 -0.13 -20.01
N PHE A 23 -13.66 -0.97 -21.03
CA PHE A 23 -12.47 -1.82 -21.23
C PHE A 23 -11.24 -1.01 -21.68
N ALA A 24 -11.41 -0.10 -22.65
CA ALA A 24 -10.28 0.67 -23.17
C ALA A 24 -9.65 1.59 -22.10
N PRO A 25 -10.40 2.37 -21.31
CA PRO A 25 -9.81 3.17 -20.24
C PRO A 25 -9.17 2.33 -19.13
N LEU A 26 -9.77 1.19 -18.75
CA LEU A 26 -9.18 0.28 -17.77
C LEU A 26 -7.85 -0.32 -18.26
N VAL A 27 -7.75 -0.64 -19.56
CA VAL A 27 -6.49 -1.08 -20.18
C VAL A 27 -5.43 0.02 -20.08
N VAL A 28 -5.79 1.28 -20.29
CA VAL A 28 -4.87 2.41 -20.18
C VAL A 28 -4.32 2.54 -18.75
N SER A 29 -5.19 2.46 -17.73
CA SER A 29 -4.77 2.41 -16.32
C SER A 29 -3.87 1.21 -16.01
N THR A 30 -4.22 0.03 -16.54
CA THR A 30 -3.42 -1.19 -16.38
C THR A 30 -2.02 -1.01 -16.96
N LEU A 31 -1.92 -0.47 -18.18
CA LEU A 31 -0.64 -0.23 -18.84
C LEU A 31 0.21 0.80 -18.08
N PHE A 32 -0.41 1.82 -17.49
CA PHE A 32 0.30 2.77 -16.65
C PHE A 32 0.86 2.14 -15.36
N ILE A 33 0.07 1.33 -14.66
CA ILE A 33 0.51 0.61 -13.46
C ILE A 33 1.68 -0.32 -13.81
N LEU A 34 1.57 -1.07 -14.91
CA LEU A 34 2.63 -1.96 -15.38
C LEU A 34 3.90 -1.18 -15.81
N LEU A 35 3.74 -0.05 -16.49
CA LEU A 35 4.85 0.81 -16.88
C LEU A 35 5.56 1.37 -15.65
N THR A 36 4.81 1.87 -14.67
CA THR A 36 5.35 2.38 -13.40
C THR A 36 6.16 1.29 -12.68
N SER A 37 5.59 0.09 -12.59
CA SER A 37 6.24 -1.07 -11.96
C SER A 37 7.51 -1.50 -12.71
N LEU A 38 7.46 -1.49 -14.05
CA LEU A 38 8.61 -1.81 -14.90
C LEU A 38 9.74 -0.79 -14.74
N LEU A 39 9.41 0.51 -14.77
CA LEU A 39 10.38 1.59 -14.60
C LEU A 39 11.05 1.51 -13.23
N ALA A 40 10.26 1.26 -12.18
CA ALA A 40 10.76 1.08 -10.82
C ALA A 40 11.68 -0.16 -10.71
N HIS A 41 11.28 -1.29 -11.31
CA HIS A 41 12.12 -2.48 -11.37
C HIS A 41 13.45 -2.21 -12.09
N CYS A 42 13.41 -1.54 -13.25
CA CYS A 42 14.62 -1.16 -13.99
C CYS A 42 15.51 -0.21 -13.19
N ALA A 43 14.95 0.80 -12.53
CA ALA A 43 15.67 1.75 -11.70
C ALA A 43 16.35 1.04 -10.51
N ARG A 44 15.64 0.13 -9.85
CA ARG A 44 16.19 -0.70 -8.78
C ARG A 44 17.36 -1.56 -9.26
N ARG A 45 17.22 -2.25 -10.40
CA ARG A 45 18.32 -3.05 -10.98
C ARG A 45 19.54 -2.20 -11.31
N LEU A 46 19.33 -0.98 -11.78
CA LEU A 46 20.41 -0.03 -12.04
C LEU A 46 21.12 0.37 -10.73
N VAL A 47 20.36 0.71 -9.69
CA VAL A 47 20.87 1.03 -8.36
C VAL A 47 21.69 -0.13 -7.79
N GLN A 48 21.18 -1.37 -7.85
CA GLN A 48 21.89 -2.56 -7.39
C GLN A 48 23.21 -2.80 -8.12
N LYS A 49 23.30 -2.41 -9.40
CA LYS A 49 24.50 -2.57 -10.22
C LYS A 49 25.55 -1.48 -9.97
N ILE A 50 25.10 -0.23 -9.74
CA ILE A 50 25.99 0.93 -9.66
C ILE A 50 26.43 1.21 -8.21
N VAL A 51 25.51 1.08 -7.26
CA VAL A 51 25.71 1.51 -5.87
C VAL A 51 26.24 0.35 -5.04
N LYS A 52 27.49 0.47 -4.60
CA LYS A 52 28.18 -0.58 -3.83
C LYS A 52 27.95 -0.50 -2.32
N GLU A 53 27.78 0.71 -1.80
CA GLU A 53 27.55 0.92 -0.36
C GLU A 53 26.11 0.50 -0.03
N SER A 54 25.96 -0.40 0.93
CA SER A 54 24.71 -1.10 1.18
C SER A 54 23.62 -0.19 1.73
N PHE A 55 23.97 0.78 2.57
CA PHE A 55 22.99 1.67 3.17
C PHE A 55 22.48 2.71 2.16
N VAL A 56 23.36 3.33 1.38
CA VAL A 56 22.99 4.24 0.28
C VAL A 56 22.16 3.49 -0.77
N ARG A 57 22.49 2.22 -1.05
CA ARG A 57 21.67 1.37 -1.92
C ARG A 57 20.26 1.22 -1.35
N LEU A 58 20.12 0.86 -0.07
CA LEU A 58 18.82 0.74 0.59
C LEU A 58 18.01 2.04 0.54
N LEU A 59 18.63 3.19 0.83
CA LEU A 59 17.95 4.50 0.75
C LEU A 59 17.36 4.76 -0.64
N LEU A 60 18.12 4.44 -1.69
CA LEU A 60 17.64 4.60 -3.07
C LEU A 60 16.57 3.58 -3.42
N GLU A 61 16.70 2.34 -2.98
CA GLU A 61 15.68 1.31 -3.19
C GLU A 61 14.37 1.68 -2.48
N GLU A 62 14.43 2.22 -1.26
CA GLU A 62 13.27 2.70 -0.50
C GLU A 62 12.59 3.90 -1.18
N ALA A 63 13.37 4.85 -1.70
CA ALA A 63 12.83 5.95 -2.51
C ALA A 63 12.12 5.44 -3.77
N ILE A 64 12.70 4.47 -4.49
CA ILE A 64 12.09 3.93 -5.72
C ILE A 64 10.86 3.07 -5.39
N ALA A 65 10.91 2.29 -4.31
CA ALA A 65 9.77 1.51 -3.83
C ALA A 65 8.59 2.40 -3.46
N ALA A 66 8.84 3.48 -2.71
CA ALA A 66 7.83 4.46 -2.36
C ALA A 66 7.27 5.20 -3.58
N ALA A 67 8.13 5.53 -4.57
CA ALA A 67 7.69 6.10 -5.83
C ALA A 67 6.78 5.13 -6.61
N GLU A 68 7.15 3.85 -6.72
CA GLU A 68 6.31 2.84 -7.38
C GLU A 68 4.96 2.69 -6.68
N LEU A 69 4.98 2.52 -5.36
CA LEU A 69 3.80 2.39 -4.52
C LEU A 69 2.84 3.56 -4.74
N CYS A 70 3.32 4.79 -4.55
CA CYS A 70 2.49 5.99 -4.70
C CYS A 70 2.02 6.18 -6.14
N GLY A 71 2.91 5.98 -7.13
CA GLY A 71 2.58 6.12 -8.55
C GLY A 71 1.48 5.15 -8.99
N CYS A 72 1.56 3.89 -8.59
CA CYS A 72 0.50 2.91 -8.86
C CYS A 72 -0.79 3.28 -8.13
N CYS A 73 -0.71 3.71 -6.87
CA CYS A 73 -1.88 4.07 -6.08
C CYS A 73 -2.61 5.33 -6.58
N PHE A 74 -1.91 6.31 -7.16
CA PHE A 74 -2.56 7.42 -7.86
C PHE A 74 -3.46 6.93 -8.98
N GLU A 75 -3.00 5.97 -9.78
CA GLU A 75 -3.82 5.40 -10.84
C GLU A 75 -4.90 4.44 -10.30
N LEU A 76 -4.66 3.77 -9.17
CA LEU A 76 -5.69 3.00 -8.49
C LEU A 76 -6.87 3.88 -8.05
N ILE A 77 -6.65 5.15 -7.68
CA ILE A 77 -7.74 6.08 -7.39
C ILE A 77 -8.60 6.29 -8.64
N VAL A 78 -7.98 6.52 -9.80
CA VAL A 78 -8.70 6.58 -11.08
C VAL A 78 -9.48 5.29 -11.33
N VAL A 79 -8.91 4.13 -11.00
CA VAL A 79 -9.59 2.84 -11.13
C VAL A 79 -10.80 2.74 -10.19
N ALA A 80 -10.66 3.15 -8.92
CA ALA A 80 -11.75 3.12 -7.95
C ALA A 80 -12.89 4.05 -8.36
N ASP A 81 -12.57 5.30 -8.73
CA ASP A 81 -13.54 6.33 -9.09
C ASP A 81 -14.38 5.94 -10.32
N ASN A 82 -13.79 5.20 -11.27
CA ASN A 82 -14.42 4.91 -12.57
C ASN A 82 -14.92 3.47 -12.73
N PHE A 83 -14.34 2.51 -12.01
CA PHE A 83 -14.68 1.07 -12.12
C PHE A 83 -15.05 0.42 -10.78
N GLY A 84 -15.07 1.19 -9.69
CA GLY A 84 -15.50 0.76 -8.37
C GLY A 84 -14.44 0.03 -7.54
N VAL A 85 -14.71 -0.02 -6.23
CA VAL A 85 -13.82 -0.57 -5.20
C VAL A 85 -13.48 -2.05 -5.43
N ALA A 86 -14.38 -2.83 -6.03
CA ALA A 86 -14.10 -4.23 -6.36
C ALA A 86 -12.98 -4.37 -7.41
N THR A 87 -12.97 -3.51 -8.44
CA THR A 87 -11.91 -3.50 -9.45
C THR A 87 -10.60 -3.02 -8.84
N TYR A 88 -10.65 -1.94 -8.05
CA TYR A 88 -9.52 -1.46 -7.25
C TYR A 88 -8.90 -2.58 -6.40
N ALA A 89 -9.71 -3.36 -5.68
CA ALA A 89 -9.23 -4.43 -4.81
C ALA A 89 -8.49 -5.54 -5.58
N ILE A 90 -8.93 -5.87 -6.80
CA ILE A 90 -8.24 -6.87 -7.64
C ILE A 90 -6.84 -6.37 -8.01
N PHE A 91 -6.71 -5.11 -8.43
CA PHE A 91 -5.42 -4.54 -8.77
C PHE A 91 -4.52 -4.38 -7.54
N LEU A 92 -5.06 -3.87 -6.44
CA LEU A 92 -4.33 -3.74 -5.19
C LEU A 92 -3.82 -5.10 -4.68
N PHE A 93 -4.65 -6.14 -4.74
CA PHE A 93 -4.25 -7.50 -4.39
C PHE A 93 -3.09 -8.02 -5.26
N ALA A 94 -3.15 -7.80 -6.58
CA ALA A 94 -2.06 -8.18 -7.47
C ALA A 94 -0.77 -7.38 -7.19
N LEU A 95 -0.89 -6.08 -6.91
CA LEU A 95 0.22 -5.19 -6.61
C LEU A 95 0.87 -5.51 -5.27
N THR A 96 0.09 -5.81 -4.23
CA THR A 96 0.63 -6.21 -2.91
C THR A 96 1.44 -7.49 -2.99
N ILE A 97 1.01 -8.47 -3.80
CA ILE A 97 1.82 -9.66 -4.11
C ILE A 97 3.11 -9.26 -4.83
N TRP A 98 3.00 -8.43 -5.88
CA TRP A 98 4.15 -7.96 -6.65
C TRP A 98 5.19 -7.26 -5.77
N TRP A 99 4.77 -6.29 -4.95
CA TRP A 99 5.66 -5.54 -4.08
C TRP A 99 6.36 -6.44 -3.06
N SER A 100 5.62 -7.38 -2.45
CA SER A 100 6.14 -8.35 -1.48
C SER A 100 7.21 -9.28 -2.08
N LEU A 101 7.10 -9.61 -3.36
CA LEU A 101 8.06 -10.47 -4.06
C LEU A 101 9.23 -9.69 -4.65
N ASN A 102 9.00 -8.43 -5.03
CA ASN A 102 9.99 -7.64 -5.72
C ASN A 102 10.96 -7.04 -4.70
N TRP A 103 10.52 -6.24 -3.73
CA TRP A 103 11.38 -5.22 -3.10
C TRP A 103 12.45 -5.67 -2.10
N GLY A 104 12.46 -6.93 -1.67
CA GLY A 104 13.50 -7.45 -0.78
C GLY A 104 13.47 -6.70 0.56
N ASP A 105 14.57 -6.05 0.93
CA ASP A 105 14.70 -5.33 2.21
C ASP A 105 13.96 -3.97 2.22
N ALA A 106 13.65 -3.40 1.06
CA ALA A 106 12.92 -2.13 0.98
C ALA A 106 11.42 -2.35 1.23
N THR A 107 10.82 -1.50 2.06
CA THR A 107 9.43 -1.67 2.54
C THR A 107 8.49 -0.55 2.12
N ALA A 108 9.02 0.60 1.71
CA ALA A 108 8.31 1.83 1.43
C ALA A 108 7.36 2.28 2.55
N CYS A 109 7.70 1.97 3.81
CA CYS A 109 6.77 2.09 4.92
C CYS A 109 7.47 2.50 6.23
N PRO A 110 7.30 3.75 6.70
CA PRO A 110 8.06 4.30 7.82
C PRO A 110 8.01 3.52 9.13
N TYR A 111 6.84 2.95 9.47
CA TYR A 111 6.69 2.29 10.76
C TYR A 111 7.46 0.97 10.85
N THR A 112 7.86 0.35 9.73
CA THR A 112 8.67 -0.89 9.78
C THR A 112 10.04 -0.59 10.35
N HIS A 113 10.62 0.56 10.00
CA HIS A 113 11.89 1.04 10.56
C HIS A 113 11.76 1.42 12.03
N ILE A 114 10.58 1.91 12.46
CA ILE A 114 10.27 2.15 13.87
C ILE A 114 10.19 0.83 14.65
N GLU A 115 9.55 -0.18 14.08
CA GLU A 115 9.52 -1.53 14.67
C GLU A 115 10.94 -2.07 14.86
N ASP A 116 11.81 -1.95 13.85
CA ASP A 116 13.20 -2.41 13.94
C ASP A 116 13.99 -1.70 15.06
N VAL A 117 13.78 -0.40 15.23
CA VAL A 117 14.38 0.37 16.34
C VAL A 117 13.87 -0.14 17.69
N ILE A 118 12.56 -0.36 17.84
CA ILE A 118 11.94 -0.84 19.08
C ILE A 118 12.38 -2.27 19.42
N GLU A 119 12.60 -3.10 18.40
CA GLU A 119 13.10 -4.46 18.55
C GLU A 119 14.62 -4.52 18.76
N GLY A 120 15.32 -3.39 18.77
CA GLY A 120 16.78 -3.32 18.96
C GLY A 120 17.59 -3.78 17.75
N LYS A 121 16.97 -3.88 16.58
CA LYS A 121 17.59 -4.27 15.30
C LYS A 121 18.07 -3.06 14.48
N GLY A 122 17.48 -1.89 14.73
CA GLY A 122 17.71 -0.66 13.96
C GLY A 122 18.33 0.49 14.75
N ASP A 123 18.82 1.49 14.02
CA ASP A 123 19.29 2.78 14.57
C ASP A 123 18.30 3.90 14.21
N VAL A 124 18.01 4.78 15.16
CA VAL A 124 17.03 5.88 14.99
C VAL A 124 17.41 6.80 13.83
N ARG A 125 18.70 7.14 13.67
CA ARG A 125 19.13 8.04 12.60
C ARG A 125 18.96 7.36 11.24
N LYS A 126 19.27 6.07 11.14
CA LYS A 126 19.04 5.29 9.92
C LYS A 126 17.55 5.22 9.58
N ALA A 127 16.68 4.93 10.55
CA ALA A 127 15.23 4.90 10.34
C ALA A 127 14.69 6.24 9.81
N LEU A 128 15.17 7.37 10.37
CA LEU A 128 14.82 8.71 9.89
C LEU A 128 15.30 8.97 8.46
N LEU A 129 16.53 8.57 8.13
CA LEU A 129 17.07 8.73 6.77
C LEU A 129 16.31 7.88 5.76
N ILE A 130 15.93 6.65 6.11
CA ILE A 130 15.12 5.80 5.24
C ILE A 130 13.74 6.42 5.04
N THR A 131 13.05 6.81 6.13
CA THR A 131 11.74 7.49 6.06
C THR A 131 11.80 8.74 5.17
N TRP A 132 12.89 9.52 5.26
CA TRP A 132 13.09 10.68 4.41
C TRP A 132 13.27 10.32 2.94
N ALA A 133 13.98 9.23 2.64
CA ALA A 133 14.13 8.73 1.27
C ALA A 133 12.80 8.24 0.70
N GLU A 134 12.00 7.50 1.48
CA GLU A 134 10.65 7.06 1.12
C GLU A 134 9.75 8.26 0.79
N LEU A 135 9.70 9.27 1.67
CA LEU A 135 8.93 10.51 1.43
C LEU A 135 9.39 11.24 0.17
N THR A 136 10.70 11.32 -0.05
CA THR A 136 11.25 11.95 -1.25
C THR A 136 10.78 11.22 -2.50
N GLY A 137 10.83 9.89 -2.52
CA GLY A 137 10.34 9.08 -3.62
C GLY A 137 8.84 9.26 -3.88
N GLY A 138 8.03 9.11 -2.83
CA GLY A 138 6.58 9.25 -2.89
C GLY A 138 6.10 10.63 -3.34
N LEU A 139 6.76 11.71 -2.91
CA LEU A 139 6.43 13.07 -3.34
C LEU A 139 6.90 13.37 -4.77
N LEU A 140 8.07 12.88 -5.17
CA LEU A 140 8.60 13.15 -6.52
C LEU A 140 7.83 12.43 -7.61
N VAL A 141 7.26 11.25 -7.33
CA VAL A 141 6.49 10.50 -8.34
C VAL A 141 5.23 11.24 -8.77
N PHE A 142 4.69 12.15 -7.96
CA PHE A 142 3.53 12.94 -8.35
C PHE A 142 3.77 13.74 -9.64
N LYS A 143 4.98 14.26 -9.87
CA LYS A 143 5.32 14.93 -11.14
C LYS A 143 5.23 13.99 -12.33
N TYR A 144 5.67 12.74 -12.16
CA TYR A 144 5.55 11.70 -13.20
C TYR A 144 4.08 11.39 -13.51
N VAL A 145 3.25 11.24 -12.47
CA VAL A 145 1.81 11.00 -12.61
C VAL A 145 1.12 12.19 -13.28
N GLN A 146 1.42 13.43 -12.88
CA GLN A 146 0.86 14.63 -13.51
C GLN A 146 1.21 14.72 -15.00
N MET A 147 2.46 14.45 -15.38
CA MET A 147 2.85 14.42 -16.79
C MET A 147 2.05 13.39 -17.58
N TYR A 148 1.77 12.23 -16.97
CA TYR A 148 0.93 11.21 -17.60
C TYR A 148 -0.53 11.66 -17.72
N TRP A 149 -1.13 12.21 -16.66
CA TRP A 149 -2.52 12.66 -16.69
C TRP A 149 -2.77 13.83 -17.65
N VAL A 150 -1.80 14.73 -17.87
CA VAL A 150 -1.90 15.82 -18.85
C VAL A 150 -2.04 15.29 -20.30
N LEU A 151 -1.61 14.06 -20.57
CA LEU A 151 -1.77 13.46 -21.90
C LEU A 151 -3.22 13.06 -22.20
N GLU A 152 -4.10 12.99 -21.20
CA GLU A 152 -5.53 12.65 -21.33
C GLU A 152 -5.80 11.43 -22.23
N ILE A 153 -4.99 10.38 -22.10
CA ILE A 153 -4.98 9.21 -23.00
C ILE A 153 -6.32 8.47 -23.00
N ALA A 154 -7.04 8.49 -21.88
CA ALA A 154 -8.37 7.92 -21.74
C ALA A 154 -9.38 8.94 -21.19
N GLU A 155 -10.67 8.68 -21.40
CA GLU A 155 -11.76 9.54 -20.89
C GLU A 155 -11.68 9.72 -19.35
N THR A 156 -11.21 8.70 -18.63
CA THR A 156 -11.01 8.71 -17.17
C THR A 156 -9.88 9.64 -16.71
N HIS A 157 -8.99 10.06 -17.61
CA HIS A 157 -7.90 11.01 -17.33
C HIS A 157 -8.21 12.44 -17.70
N LYS A 158 -9.37 12.70 -18.34
CA LYS A 158 -9.74 14.03 -18.80
C LYS A 158 -9.82 15.01 -17.63
N ASN A 159 -9.07 16.10 -17.70
CA ASN A 159 -8.86 17.10 -16.66
C ASN A 159 -8.29 16.57 -15.32
N LYS A 160 -7.89 15.29 -15.22
CA LYS A 160 -7.47 14.70 -13.94
C LYS A 160 -6.23 15.41 -13.36
N ALA A 161 -5.32 15.87 -14.22
CA ALA A 161 -4.12 16.61 -13.81
C ALA A 161 -4.40 17.98 -13.17
N PHE A 162 -5.61 18.52 -13.37
CA PHE A 162 -6.02 19.85 -12.92
C PHE A 162 -7.19 19.81 -11.94
N GLU A 163 -7.62 18.62 -11.54
CA GLU A 163 -8.70 18.42 -10.57
C GLU A 163 -8.22 18.82 -9.16
N ASP A 164 -9.08 19.51 -8.41
CA ASP A 164 -8.82 19.82 -7.02
C ASP A 164 -8.80 18.53 -6.19
N CYS A 165 -7.77 18.37 -5.37
CA CYS A 165 -7.64 17.18 -4.53
C CYS A 165 -8.51 17.29 -3.27
N THR A 166 -9.28 16.25 -3.00
CA THR A 166 -10.06 16.10 -1.76
C THR A 166 -9.49 14.98 -0.89
N ALA A 167 -9.68 15.15 0.42
CA ALA A 167 -9.35 14.18 1.44
C ALA A 167 -10.25 12.94 1.40
N ASP A 168 -9.68 11.76 1.66
CA ASP A 168 -10.46 10.51 1.78
C ASP A 168 -10.95 10.25 3.20
N LEU A 169 -10.53 11.04 4.18
CA LEU A 169 -11.03 10.94 5.55
C LEU A 169 -12.49 11.40 5.62
N GLN A 170 -13.42 10.44 5.70
CA GLN A 170 -14.87 10.70 5.75
C GLN A 170 -15.45 10.67 7.17
N VAL A 171 -14.60 10.42 8.18
CA VAL A 171 -15.00 10.31 9.59
C VAL A 171 -14.21 11.26 10.49
N PRO A 172 -14.66 11.51 11.74
CA PRO A 172 -13.90 12.34 12.67
C PRO A 172 -12.46 11.85 12.85
N VAL A 173 -11.53 12.79 12.99
CA VAL A 173 -10.08 12.56 13.04
C VAL A 173 -9.68 11.43 13.99
N LEU A 174 -10.19 11.44 15.23
CA LEU A 174 -9.88 10.39 16.20
C LEU A 174 -10.39 9.01 15.73
N TYR A 175 -11.55 8.96 15.10
CA TYR A 175 -12.10 7.71 14.59
C TYR A 175 -11.27 7.19 13.41
N GLY A 176 -10.87 8.06 12.48
CA GLY A 176 -9.96 7.70 11.38
C GLY A 176 -8.62 7.17 11.89
N ALA A 177 -8.03 7.83 12.90
CA ALA A 177 -6.79 7.38 13.52
C ALA A 177 -6.91 6.00 14.17
N VAL A 178 -8.06 5.70 14.78
CA VAL A 178 -8.36 4.38 15.36
C VAL A 178 -8.54 3.33 14.26
N VAL A 179 -9.22 3.65 13.15
CA VAL A 179 -9.38 2.75 12.01
C VAL A 179 -8.03 2.39 11.40
N GLU A 180 -7.20 3.39 11.08
CA GLU A 180 -5.83 3.20 10.57
C GLU A 180 -4.99 2.38 11.56
N GLY A 181 -4.99 2.75 12.84
CA GLY A 181 -4.19 2.05 13.85
C GLY A 181 -4.61 0.60 14.09
N ILE A 182 -5.92 0.30 14.18
CA ILE A 182 -6.40 -1.08 14.37
C ILE A 182 -6.07 -1.92 13.13
N ALA A 183 -6.36 -1.41 11.94
CA ALA A 183 -6.09 -2.15 10.70
C ALA A 183 -4.59 -2.39 10.49
N THR A 184 -3.74 -1.37 10.71
CA THR A 184 -2.28 -1.56 10.71
C THR A 184 -1.86 -2.61 11.74
N CYS A 185 -2.40 -2.57 12.96
CA CYS A 185 -2.07 -3.57 13.99
C CYS A 185 -2.42 -5.00 13.54
N ILE A 186 -3.60 -5.20 12.96
CA ILE A 186 -4.04 -6.52 12.46
C ILE A 186 -3.14 -6.98 11.31
N CYS A 187 -2.86 -6.11 10.33
CA CYS A 187 -1.93 -6.40 9.24
C CYS A 187 -0.58 -6.86 9.79
N ARG A 188 0.02 -6.11 10.72
CA ARG A 188 1.35 -6.43 11.26
C ARG A 188 1.38 -7.71 12.08
N ILE A 189 0.34 -8.01 12.88
CA ILE A 189 0.22 -9.30 13.57
C ILE A 189 0.13 -10.45 12.55
N ALA A 190 -0.69 -10.29 11.51
CA ALA A 190 -0.85 -11.30 10.47
C ALA A 190 0.46 -11.54 9.71
N SER A 191 1.13 -10.48 9.24
CA SER A 191 2.41 -10.59 8.52
C SER A 191 3.49 -11.26 9.37
N ARG A 192 3.59 -10.92 10.66
CA ARG A 192 4.53 -11.56 11.60
C ARG A 192 4.22 -13.05 11.79
N GLY A 193 2.97 -13.39 12.00
CA GLY A 193 2.53 -14.79 12.10
C GLY A 193 2.82 -15.59 10.84
N LEU A 194 2.56 -15.01 9.67
CA LEU A 194 2.82 -15.62 8.36
C LEU A 194 4.31 -15.75 8.07
N SER A 195 5.14 -14.82 8.52
CA SER A 195 6.60 -14.91 8.44
C SER A 195 7.14 -16.03 9.33
N ASP A 196 6.62 -16.19 10.55
CA ASP A 196 7.05 -17.22 11.49
C ASP A 196 6.61 -18.63 11.05
N LEU A 197 5.38 -18.77 10.57
CA LEU A 197 4.81 -20.05 10.14
C LEU A 197 5.27 -20.47 8.74
N ASN A 198 5.63 -19.49 7.90
CA ASN A 198 6.07 -19.65 6.53
C ASN A 198 5.25 -20.66 5.69
N PRO A 199 3.90 -20.53 5.61
CA PRO A 199 3.08 -21.43 4.82
C PRO A 199 3.32 -21.24 3.32
N ARG A 200 2.97 -22.25 2.51
CA ARG A 200 3.19 -22.28 1.04
C ARG A 200 2.70 -21.03 0.29
N PHE A 201 1.65 -20.39 0.76
CA PHE A 201 1.03 -19.21 0.14
C PHE A 201 1.08 -17.97 1.04
N SER A 202 2.10 -17.88 1.92
CA SER A 202 2.27 -16.79 2.89
C SER A 202 2.04 -15.40 2.28
N THR A 203 2.75 -15.09 1.18
CA THR A 203 2.62 -13.80 0.48
C THR A 203 1.20 -13.51 -0.02
N ALA A 204 0.52 -14.50 -0.59
CA ALA A 204 -0.83 -14.31 -1.11
C ALA A 204 -1.85 -14.13 0.01
N ILE A 205 -1.68 -14.83 1.14
CA ILE A 205 -2.54 -14.69 2.32
C ILE A 205 -2.34 -13.31 2.95
N ASP A 206 -1.09 -12.87 3.13
CA ASP A 206 -0.76 -11.55 3.67
C ASP A 206 -1.34 -10.43 2.80
N SER A 207 -1.14 -10.53 1.48
CA SER A 207 -1.70 -9.61 0.49
C SER A 207 -3.24 -9.57 0.53
N PHE A 208 -3.89 -10.73 0.73
CA PHE A 208 -5.35 -10.82 0.82
C PHE A 208 -5.87 -10.15 2.10
N ILE A 209 -5.22 -10.39 3.24
CA ILE A 209 -5.57 -9.77 4.52
C ILE A 209 -5.41 -8.25 4.42
N GLY A 210 -4.26 -7.77 3.95
CA GLY A 210 -3.98 -6.35 3.76
C GLY A 210 -5.01 -5.70 2.84
N THR A 211 -5.24 -6.25 1.66
CA THR A 211 -6.23 -5.72 0.70
C THR A 211 -7.64 -5.70 1.30
N SER A 212 -8.03 -6.75 2.02
CA SER A 212 -9.37 -6.82 2.64
C SER A 212 -9.56 -5.73 3.70
N LEU A 213 -8.51 -5.44 4.49
CA LEU A 213 -8.55 -4.36 5.48
C LEU A 213 -8.58 -2.99 4.82
N VAL A 214 -7.88 -2.80 3.69
CA VAL A 214 -7.94 -1.55 2.92
C VAL A 214 -9.36 -1.31 2.43
N VAL A 215 -9.98 -2.33 1.82
CA VAL A 215 -11.38 -2.26 1.36
C VAL A 215 -12.33 -1.99 2.52
N ALA A 216 -12.12 -2.61 3.68
CA ALA A 216 -12.95 -2.39 4.86
C ALA A 216 -12.83 -0.97 5.43
N ALA A 217 -11.67 -0.33 5.32
CA ALA A 217 -11.40 1.03 5.78
C ALA A 217 -11.62 2.11 4.71
N PHE A 218 -11.91 1.72 3.47
CA PHE A 218 -11.95 2.59 2.29
C PHE A 218 -12.86 3.81 2.50
N ASP A 219 -14.12 3.58 2.90
CA ASP A 219 -15.11 4.64 3.12
C ASP A 219 -14.95 5.40 4.46
N TYR A 220 -13.92 5.09 5.25
CA TYR A 220 -13.65 5.73 6.54
C TYR A 220 -12.44 6.66 6.46
N SER A 221 -11.28 6.11 6.13
CA SER A 221 -10.00 6.82 6.10
C SER A 221 -9.30 6.76 4.74
N GLY A 222 -9.87 6.05 3.77
CA GLY A 222 -9.18 5.64 2.53
C GLY A 222 -8.34 4.37 2.68
N GLY A 223 -8.15 3.86 3.91
CA GLY A 223 -7.45 2.61 4.18
C GLY A 223 -5.99 2.62 3.75
N TYR A 224 -5.22 3.62 4.16
CA TYR A 224 -3.86 3.82 3.66
C TYR A 224 -2.84 2.89 4.33
N PHE A 225 -2.91 2.79 5.66
CA PHE A 225 -2.04 2.02 6.53
C PHE A 225 -0.55 2.20 6.23
N ASN A 226 -0.16 3.34 5.66
CA ASN A 226 1.20 3.67 5.28
C ASN A 226 1.34 5.20 5.27
N PRO A 227 2.13 5.76 6.21
CA PRO A 227 2.27 7.21 6.32
C PRO A 227 2.83 7.90 5.07
N VAL A 228 3.78 7.26 4.36
CA VAL A 228 4.37 7.80 3.12
C VAL A 228 3.34 7.82 2.01
N LEU A 229 2.56 6.75 1.85
CA LEU A 229 1.51 6.67 0.85
C LEU A 229 0.44 7.74 1.07
N ALA A 230 -0.11 7.81 2.29
CA ALA A 230 -1.12 8.80 2.63
C ALA A 230 -0.62 10.22 2.41
N THR A 231 0.62 10.51 2.84
CA THR A 231 1.22 11.84 2.68
C THR A 231 1.44 12.19 1.21
N SER A 232 1.92 11.25 0.41
CA SER A 232 2.24 11.50 -0.99
C SER A 232 1.00 11.77 -1.84
N ILE A 233 -0.12 11.13 -1.50
CA ILE A 233 -1.36 11.23 -2.27
C ILE A 233 -2.30 12.31 -1.74
N LYS A 234 -2.41 12.49 -0.42
CA LYS A 234 -3.49 13.27 0.19
C LYS A 234 -3.05 14.43 1.09
N ALA A 235 -1.77 14.59 1.41
CA ALA A 235 -1.35 15.70 2.27
C ALA A 235 -1.61 17.05 1.59
N GLY A 236 -2.38 17.91 2.26
CA GLY A 236 -2.73 19.25 1.76
C GLY A 236 -3.94 19.30 0.83
N CYS A 237 -4.62 18.17 0.62
CA CYS A 237 -5.91 18.12 -0.07
C CYS A 237 -7.02 18.74 0.80
N GLU A 238 -8.08 19.23 0.16
CA GLU A 238 -9.20 19.87 0.85
C GLU A 238 -9.96 18.86 1.73
N GLY A 239 -10.31 19.27 2.95
CA GLY A 239 -11.16 18.50 3.86
C GLY A 239 -10.58 18.33 5.27
N HIS A 240 -9.26 18.39 5.44
CA HIS A 240 -8.61 18.38 6.75
C HIS A 240 -7.26 19.11 6.75
N THR A 241 -6.79 19.50 7.92
CA THR A 241 -5.49 20.15 8.09
C THR A 241 -4.33 19.15 8.06
N LEU A 242 -3.11 19.61 7.80
CA LEU A 242 -1.90 18.76 7.85
C LEU A 242 -1.68 18.11 9.23
N ILE A 243 -2.13 18.75 10.31
CA ILE A 243 -2.02 18.20 11.66
C ILE A 243 -2.99 17.01 11.83
N GLU A 244 -4.21 17.15 11.33
CA GLU A 244 -5.21 16.07 11.34
C GLU A 244 -4.75 14.90 10.45
N HIS A 245 -4.17 15.19 9.28
CA HIS A 245 -3.52 14.20 8.42
C HIS A 245 -2.44 13.42 9.18
N ALA A 246 -1.54 14.13 9.86
CA ALA A 246 -0.49 13.50 10.66
C ALA A 246 -1.05 12.68 11.83
N ALA A 247 -2.11 13.16 12.50
CA ALA A 247 -2.75 12.43 13.59
C ALA A 247 -3.34 11.09 13.12
N VAL A 248 -3.96 11.07 11.94
CA VAL A 248 -4.58 9.85 11.39
C VAL A 248 -3.54 8.92 10.81
N TYR A 249 -2.79 9.37 9.81
CA TYR A 249 -2.01 8.49 8.95
C TYR A 249 -0.58 8.25 9.43
N TRP A 250 -0.04 9.14 10.27
CA TRP A 250 1.26 8.91 10.93
C TRP A 250 1.06 8.33 12.32
N LEU A 251 0.43 9.09 13.22
CA LEU A 251 0.30 8.67 14.61
C LEU A 251 -0.57 7.41 14.75
N GLY A 252 -1.72 7.35 14.07
CA GLY A 252 -2.60 6.18 14.08
C GLY A 252 -1.89 4.91 13.59
N ALA A 253 -1.41 4.92 12.34
CA ALA A 253 -0.73 3.77 11.74
C ALA A 253 0.53 3.34 12.53
N CYS A 254 1.41 4.28 12.91
CA CYS A 254 2.59 3.96 13.71
C CYS A 254 2.22 3.39 15.08
N THR A 255 1.21 3.94 15.76
CA THR A 255 0.74 3.39 17.05
C THR A 255 0.23 1.97 16.88
N GLY A 256 -0.55 1.70 15.84
CA GLY A 256 -1.02 0.35 15.49
C GLY A 256 0.12 -0.64 15.28
N SER A 257 1.10 -0.25 14.48
CA SER A 257 2.33 -1.03 14.24
C SER A 257 3.11 -1.29 15.53
N ILE A 258 3.34 -0.28 16.36
CA ILE A 258 4.05 -0.44 17.65
C ILE A 258 3.30 -1.39 18.58
N ILE A 259 1.99 -1.21 18.74
CA ILE A 259 1.15 -2.10 19.54
C ILE A 259 1.25 -3.53 19.05
N SER A 260 1.27 -3.75 17.73
CA SER A 260 1.41 -5.08 17.12
C SER A 260 2.67 -5.82 17.58
N VAL A 261 3.80 -5.12 17.74
CA VAL A 261 5.06 -5.71 18.20
C VAL A 261 4.92 -6.30 19.60
N TYR A 262 4.28 -5.56 20.50
CA TYR A 262 4.07 -6.02 21.88
C TYR A 262 2.98 -7.09 21.97
N LEU A 263 1.86 -6.91 21.27
CA LEU A 263 0.78 -7.89 21.24
C LEU A 263 1.26 -9.23 20.68
N TYR A 264 2.05 -9.22 19.62
CA TYR A 264 2.59 -10.43 19.02
C TYR A 264 3.46 -11.22 20.01
N LYS A 265 4.16 -10.56 20.93
CA LYS A 265 4.99 -11.20 21.96
C LYS A 265 4.18 -11.82 23.12
N LEU A 266 2.88 -11.53 23.22
CA LEU A 266 2.06 -12.08 24.30
C LEU A 266 1.93 -13.62 24.16
N PRO A 267 2.06 -14.39 25.26
CA PRO A 267 1.98 -15.85 25.21
C PRO A 267 0.67 -16.37 24.61
N VAL A 268 -0.43 -15.66 24.85
CA VAL A 268 -1.75 -16.01 24.30
C VAL A 268 -1.71 -15.94 22.77
N ILE A 269 -1.17 -14.86 22.20
CA ILE A 269 -1.07 -14.69 20.74
C ILE A 269 -0.11 -15.71 20.15
N GLN A 270 1.05 -15.92 20.76
CA GLN A 270 2.02 -16.94 20.33
C GLN A 270 1.42 -18.35 20.33
N LYS A 271 0.60 -18.69 21.33
CA LYS A 271 -0.10 -19.98 21.40
C LYS A 271 -1.10 -20.15 20.26
N TYR A 272 -1.83 -19.10 19.90
CA TYR A 272 -2.75 -19.15 18.75
C TYR A 272 -2.02 -19.27 17.41
N VAL A 273 -0.90 -18.56 17.24
CA VAL A 273 -0.12 -18.57 16.00
C VAL A 273 0.58 -19.93 15.81
N ARG A 274 1.29 -20.42 16.82
CA ARG A 274 2.09 -21.67 16.72
C ARG A 274 1.26 -22.94 16.93
N GLY A 275 0.04 -22.81 17.45
CA GLY A 275 -0.78 -23.93 17.91
C GLY A 275 -0.28 -24.50 19.25
N THR A 276 -1.08 -25.38 19.87
CA THR A 276 -0.67 -26.16 21.06
C THR A 276 0.27 -27.30 20.68
N THR A 277 1.42 -27.00 20.10
CA THR A 277 2.56 -27.89 20.21
C THR A 277 3.21 -27.59 21.55
N GLU A 278 3.09 -28.52 22.50
CA GLU A 278 3.96 -28.55 23.66
C GLU A 278 5.41 -28.45 23.15
N VAL A 279 6.04 -27.32 23.43
CA VAL A 279 7.48 -27.21 23.36
C VAL A 279 7.96 -28.13 24.47
N ASN A 280 8.38 -29.36 24.13
CA ASN A 280 9.22 -30.14 25.01
C ASN A 280 10.37 -29.21 25.40
N GLY A 281 10.41 -28.92 26.69
CA GLY A 281 11.13 -27.80 27.25
C GLY A 281 12.59 -27.87 26.88
N ASP A 282 13.03 -26.91 26.08
CA ASP A 282 14.33 -26.29 26.20
C ASP A 282 14.10 -24.80 25.91
N SER A 283 14.02 -24.02 26.98
CA SER A 283 14.06 -22.57 26.88
C SER A 283 15.41 -22.20 26.27
N ILE A 284 15.40 -21.60 25.07
CA ILE A 284 16.58 -21.00 24.42
C ILE A 284 17.20 -19.84 25.24
N TRP A 285 16.66 -19.56 26.44
CA TRP A 285 17.09 -18.48 27.34
C TRP A 285 17.46 -18.95 28.75
N ALA A 286 17.61 -20.26 28.98
CA ALA A 286 18.35 -20.72 30.16
C ALA A 286 19.85 -20.64 29.82
N ASP A 287 20.63 -20.11 30.76
CA ASP A 287 22.09 -19.98 30.75
C ASP A 287 22.64 -18.68 30.13
N LYS A 288 22.43 -17.58 30.85
CA LYS A 288 23.47 -16.57 31.08
C LYS A 288 23.43 -16.10 32.54
N GLU A 289 23.91 -16.95 33.43
CA GLU A 289 24.55 -16.53 34.67
C GLU A 289 25.93 -17.18 34.70
N ASP A 290 26.97 -16.35 34.50
CA ASP A 290 28.33 -16.47 35.03
C ASP A 290 28.96 -15.08 34.97
#